data_AF-A0A1W9QB11-F1
#
_entry.id   AF-A0A1W9QB11-F1
#
_cell.length_a   1.000
_cell.length_b   1.000
_cell.length_c   1.000
_cell.angle_alpha   90.00
_cell.angle_beta   90.00
_cell.angle_gamma   90.00
#
_symmetry.space_group_name_H-M   'P 1'
#
loop_
_entity.id
_entity.type
_entity.pdbx_description
1 polymer ?
#
loop_
_entity_poly.entity_id
_entity_poly.type
_entity_poly.pdbx_seq_one_letter_code
_entity_poly.pdbx_strand_id
1 'polypeptide(L)'
;MTVAKDRAGLGPNWVRGGASLSLLMLASTGACNTGAVAVGECREIERARCDALAHCGIVEDVTACKRFVRDSCLHGVAGPKAPTASEQKACVTMITEAGRCAEEDPKMLPRDCEGLDEADISPIEGAKSARNVCELAQKPWNYVTCDYVNEVEESMGGGKS
;
A
#
# COMPACT_ATOMS: atom_id res chain seq x y z
N MET A 1 -22.67 -32.78 10.52
CA MET A 1 -22.70 -32.47 11.97
C MET A 1 -22.99 -30.99 12.12
N THR A 2 -24.23 -30.64 12.39
CA THR A 2 -24.73 -29.25 12.50
C THR A 2 -24.72 -28.83 13.96
N VAL A 3 -23.94 -27.80 14.30
CA VAL A 3 -23.99 -27.15 15.62
C VAL A 3 -24.49 -25.72 15.42
N ALA A 4 -25.79 -25.54 15.68
CA ALA A 4 -26.37 -24.23 15.92
C ALA A 4 -26.18 -23.88 17.41
N LYS A 5 -25.77 -22.65 17.71
CA LYS A 5 -25.90 -22.08 19.05
C LYS A 5 -26.11 -20.57 18.98
N ASP A 6 -27.38 -20.19 18.93
CA ASP A 6 -27.87 -18.86 19.30
C ASP A 6 -27.47 -18.49 20.73
N ARG A 7 -27.03 -17.24 20.92
CA ARG A 7 -27.25 -16.49 22.16
C ARG A 7 -27.51 -15.02 21.85
N ALA A 8 -28.78 -14.65 21.98
CA ALA A 8 -29.24 -13.29 22.19
C ALA A 8 -28.72 -12.75 23.53
N GLY A 9 -28.43 -11.45 23.57
CA GLY A 9 -28.05 -10.70 24.77
C GLY A 9 -28.37 -9.22 24.61
N LEU A 10 -29.66 -8.88 24.76
CA LEU A 10 -30.14 -7.50 24.97
C LEU A 10 -30.00 -7.15 26.45
N GLY A 11 -29.29 -6.06 26.75
CA GLY A 11 -29.27 -5.41 28.06
C GLY A 11 -29.62 -3.92 27.93
N PRO A 12 -30.60 -3.38 28.70
CA PRO A 12 -31.00 -1.98 28.60
C PRO A 12 -30.40 -1.07 29.69
N ASN A 13 -30.32 0.22 29.34
CA ASN A 13 -30.45 1.44 30.15
C ASN A 13 -29.47 1.71 31.31
N TRP A 14 -28.61 2.73 31.15
CA TRP A 14 -28.21 3.60 32.25
C TRP A 14 -28.15 5.09 31.85
N VAL A 15 -29.11 5.83 32.43
CA VAL A 15 -28.97 7.16 33.08
C VAL A 15 -28.83 8.43 32.23
N ARG A 16 -29.92 9.21 32.32
CA ARG A 16 -30.07 10.64 32.09
C ARG A 16 -29.28 11.48 33.11
N GLY A 17 -28.79 12.65 32.68
CA GLY A 17 -28.78 13.85 33.52
C GLY A 17 -27.41 14.53 33.72
N GLY A 18 -27.24 15.72 33.13
CA GLY A 18 -26.12 16.60 33.40
C GLY A 18 -25.96 17.69 32.33
N ALA A 19 -26.78 18.73 32.40
CA ALA A 19 -26.60 19.94 31.59
C ALA A 19 -25.44 20.76 32.17
N SER A 20 -24.22 20.57 31.62
CA SER A 20 -23.07 21.44 31.88
C SER A 20 -22.85 22.33 30.66
N LEU A 21 -23.11 23.63 30.87
CA LEU A 21 -22.86 24.71 29.93
C LEU A 21 -21.34 24.98 29.86
N SER A 22 -20.60 24.14 29.13
CA SER A 22 -19.15 24.32 28.95
C SER A 22 -18.87 25.15 27.70
N LEU A 23 -18.31 26.33 27.95
CA LEU A 23 -17.67 27.28 27.04
C LEU A 23 -17.09 26.63 25.77
N LEU A 24 -17.64 26.98 24.60
CA LEU A 24 -17.07 26.70 23.29
C LEU A 24 -15.77 27.50 23.12
N MET A 25 -14.64 26.87 23.42
CA MET A 25 -13.35 27.30 22.89
C MET A 25 -13.31 26.92 21.41
N LEU A 26 -13.52 27.90 20.53
CA LEU A 26 -13.17 27.80 19.11
C LEU A 26 -11.64 27.71 19.00
N ALA A 27 -11.11 26.50 19.22
CA ALA A 27 -9.79 26.15 18.73
C ALA A 27 -9.89 26.11 17.21
N SER A 28 -9.31 27.10 16.54
CA SER A 28 -9.03 27.06 15.12
C SER A 28 -8.19 25.83 14.85
N THR A 29 -8.86 24.75 14.44
CA THR A 29 -8.25 23.57 13.83
C THR A 29 -7.64 24.04 12.51
N GLY A 30 -6.46 24.65 12.58
CA GLY A 30 -5.56 24.65 11.44
C GLY A 30 -5.41 23.18 11.08
N ALA A 31 -6.01 22.78 9.96
CA ALA A 31 -5.92 21.42 9.49
C ALA A 31 -4.42 21.12 9.37
N CYS A 32 -3.90 20.26 10.24
CA CYS A 32 -2.58 19.66 10.10
C CYS A 32 -2.62 18.78 8.85
N ASN A 33 -2.68 19.42 7.68
CA ASN A 33 -2.54 18.77 6.40
C ASN A 33 -1.04 18.56 6.24
N THR A 34 -0.59 17.31 6.37
CA THR A 34 0.82 16.92 6.32
C THR A 34 1.45 17.16 4.95
N GLY A 35 0.71 17.73 3.99
CA GLY A 35 1.13 17.87 2.60
C GLY A 35 1.23 16.50 1.91
N ALA A 36 0.70 15.44 2.53
CA ALA A 36 0.73 14.09 1.97
C ALA A 36 -0.02 14.08 0.63
N VAL A 37 0.71 13.82 -0.44
CA VAL A 37 0.17 13.61 -1.78
C VAL A 37 -0.02 12.12 -2.03
N ALA A 38 -1.05 11.80 -2.78
CA ALA A 38 -1.31 10.46 -3.30
C ALA A 38 -1.47 9.32 -2.26
N VAL A 39 -2.13 9.59 -1.12
CA VAL A 39 -2.40 8.58 -0.07
C VAL A 39 -3.25 7.42 -0.60
N GLY A 40 -4.20 7.70 -1.50
CA GLY A 40 -5.05 6.66 -2.11
C GLY A 40 -4.24 5.73 -3.01
N GLU A 41 -3.37 6.33 -3.81
CA GLU A 41 -2.49 5.69 -4.77
C GLU A 41 -1.50 4.77 -4.08
N CYS A 42 -0.84 5.25 -3.00
CA CYS A 42 0.00 4.43 -2.13
C CYS A 42 -0.75 3.19 -1.63
N ARG A 43 -1.99 3.37 -1.14
CA ARG A 43 -2.78 2.25 -0.60
C ARG A 43 -3.14 1.21 -1.64
N GLU A 44 -3.42 1.62 -2.87
CA GLU A 44 -3.75 0.68 -3.95
C GLU A 44 -2.53 -0.12 -4.39
N ILE A 45 -1.38 0.54 -4.55
CA ILE A 45 -0.11 -0.11 -4.88
C ILE A 45 0.29 -1.10 -3.78
N GLU A 46 0.27 -0.68 -2.52
CA GLU A 46 0.65 -1.54 -1.40
C GLU A 46 -0.32 -2.70 -1.16
N ARG A 47 -1.61 -2.53 -1.44
CA ARG A 47 -2.57 -3.65 -1.40
C ARG A 47 -2.23 -4.69 -2.46
N ALA A 48 -1.94 -4.26 -3.69
CA ALA A 48 -1.52 -5.14 -4.77
C ALA A 48 -0.23 -5.89 -4.39
N ARG A 49 0.74 -5.21 -3.77
CA ARG A 49 1.96 -5.86 -3.25
C ARG A 49 1.66 -6.90 -2.18
N CYS A 50 0.82 -6.56 -1.19
CA CYS A 50 0.43 -7.51 -0.14
C CYS A 50 -0.21 -8.78 -0.72
N ASP A 51 -1.07 -8.64 -1.74
CA ASP A 51 -1.71 -9.77 -2.41
C ASP A 51 -0.70 -10.60 -3.21
N ALA A 52 0.11 -9.95 -4.04
CA ALA A 52 1.13 -10.62 -4.86
C ALA A 52 2.17 -11.37 -4.02
N LEU A 53 2.65 -10.75 -2.92
CA LEU A 53 3.68 -11.33 -2.05
C LEU A 53 3.18 -12.50 -1.21
N ALA A 54 1.87 -12.73 -1.12
CA ALA A 54 1.31 -13.92 -0.49
C ALA A 54 1.67 -15.18 -1.29
N HIS A 55 1.56 -15.11 -2.62
CA HIS A 55 1.93 -16.21 -3.52
C HIS A 55 3.43 -16.51 -3.49
N CYS A 56 4.25 -15.52 -3.14
CA CYS A 56 5.69 -15.66 -2.94
C CYS A 56 6.09 -16.23 -1.57
N GLY A 57 5.13 -16.48 -0.66
CA GLY A 57 5.42 -16.92 0.71
C GLY A 57 6.13 -15.86 1.57
N ILE A 58 6.08 -14.59 1.16
CA ILE A 58 6.70 -13.47 1.89
C ILE A 58 5.69 -12.85 2.87
N VAL A 59 4.42 -12.80 2.49
CA VAL A 59 3.32 -12.31 3.33
C VAL A 59 2.45 -13.50 3.73
N GLU A 60 2.51 -13.89 5.00
CA GLU A 60 1.67 -14.98 5.54
C GLU A 60 0.25 -14.52 5.88
N ASP A 61 0.08 -13.28 6.35
CA ASP A 61 -1.21 -12.66 6.67
C ASP A 61 -1.43 -11.39 5.82
N VAL A 62 -2.11 -11.57 4.69
CA VAL A 62 -2.50 -10.50 3.77
C VAL A 62 -3.34 -9.42 4.45
N THR A 63 -4.22 -9.82 5.39
CA THR A 63 -5.08 -8.86 6.09
C THR A 63 -4.28 -7.98 7.03
N ALA A 64 -3.32 -8.55 7.76
CA ALA A 64 -2.40 -7.80 8.58
C ALA A 64 -1.51 -6.87 7.74
N CYS A 65 -0.96 -7.36 6.62
CA CYS A 65 -0.19 -6.55 5.67
C CYS A 65 -0.99 -5.33 5.20
N LYS A 66 -2.21 -5.55 4.71
CA LYS A 66 -3.11 -4.47 4.23
C LYS A 66 -3.46 -3.45 5.31
N ARG A 67 -3.60 -3.88 6.57
CA ARG A 67 -3.83 -2.97 7.71
C ARG A 67 -2.60 -2.12 8.00
N PHE A 68 -1.41 -2.73 8.01
CA PHE A 68 -0.15 -2.03 8.24
C PHE A 68 0.09 -0.95 7.18
N VAL A 69 0.03 -1.31 5.90
CA VAL A 69 0.30 -0.36 4.79
C VAL A 69 -0.75 0.75 4.69
N ARG A 70 -2.00 0.50 5.12
CA ARG A 70 -3.04 1.56 5.19
C ARG A 70 -2.60 2.72 6.07
N ASP A 71 -1.90 2.41 7.16
CA ASP A 71 -1.42 3.37 8.14
C ASP A 71 -0.07 3.95 7.72
N SER A 72 0.84 3.16 7.14
CA SER A 72 2.11 3.65 6.57
C SER A 72 1.90 4.65 5.43
N CYS A 73 0.87 4.44 4.60
CA CYS A 73 0.53 5.34 3.49
C CYS A 73 -0.05 6.70 3.92
N LEU A 74 -0.28 6.95 5.22
CA LEU A 74 -0.75 8.26 5.69
C LEU A 74 0.24 9.40 5.42
N HIS A 75 1.49 9.07 5.11
CA HIS A 75 2.53 10.02 4.71
C HIS A 75 2.58 10.26 3.19
N GLY A 76 1.76 9.56 2.39
CA GLY A 76 1.74 9.67 0.93
C GLY A 76 2.80 8.81 0.23
N VAL A 77 2.94 9.01 -1.08
CA VAL A 77 4.07 8.46 -1.86
C VAL A 77 5.25 9.42 -1.80
N ALA A 78 6.47 8.91 -1.68
CA ALA A 78 7.66 9.74 -1.78
C ALA A 78 7.87 10.13 -3.25
N GLY A 79 7.65 11.40 -3.57
CA GLY A 79 7.83 11.92 -4.92
C GLY A 79 7.40 13.39 -5.02
N PRO A 80 7.94 14.15 -5.99
CA PRO A 80 7.60 15.57 -6.16
C PRO A 80 6.16 15.78 -6.66
N LYS A 81 5.53 14.76 -7.23
CA LYS A 81 4.17 14.78 -7.80
C LYS A 81 3.49 13.42 -7.60
N ALA A 82 2.16 13.46 -7.46
CA ALA A 82 1.33 12.26 -7.52
C ALA A 82 1.36 11.66 -8.94
N PRO A 83 1.30 10.33 -9.09
CA PRO A 83 1.14 9.71 -10.39
C PRO A 83 -0.21 10.10 -11.00
N THR A 84 -0.28 10.09 -12.32
CA THR A 84 -1.56 10.08 -13.02
C THR A 84 -2.30 8.76 -12.76
N ALA A 85 -3.63 8.76 -12.91
CA ALA A 85 -4.42 7.54 -12.77
C ALA A 85 -3.97 6.42 -13.74
N SER A 86 -3.40 6.79 -14.91
CA SER A 86 -2.87 5.82 -15.87
C SER A 86 -1.57 5.17 -15.38
N GLU A 87 -0.62 5.96 -14.88
CA GLU A 87 0.65 5.46 -14.32
C GLU A 87 0.40 4.59 -13.08
N GLN A 88 -0.53 5.03 -12.22
CA GLN A 88 -0.97 4.25 -11.08
C GLN A 88 -1.53 2.89 -11.49
N LYS A 89 -2.45 2.88 -12.47
CA LYS A 89 -3.06 1.65 -12.96
C LYS A 89 -2.03 0.72 -13.58
N ALA A 90 -1.09 1.24 -14.35
CA ALA A 90 -0.02 0.44 -14.96
C ALA A 90 0.83 -0.26 -13.88
N CYS A 91 1.25 0.48 -12.85
CA CYS A 91 1.99 -0.09 -11.73
C CYS A 91 1.21 -1.19 -10.99
N VAL A 92 -0.06 -0.92 -10.64
CA VAL A 92 -0.92 -1.91 -9.98
C VAL A 92 -1.10 -3.16 -10.86
N THR A 93 -1.25 -2.98 -12.17
CA THR A 93 -1.38 -4.10 -13.12
C THR A 93 -0.11 -4.93 -13.15
N MET A 94 1.06 -4.31 -13.29
CA MET A 94 2.36 -4.99 -13.26
C MET A 94 2.55 -5.83 -11.99
N ILE A 95 2.21 -5.28 -10.81
CA ILE A 95 2.32 -5.99 -9.53
C ILE A 95 1.32 -7.16 -9.47
N THR A 96 0.10 -6.95 -9.94
CA THR A 96 -0.95 -7.97 -9.95
C THR A 96 -0.60 -9.14 -10.85
N GLU A 97 -0.09 -8.87 -12.06
CA GLU A 97 0.35 -9.91 -13.00
C GLU A 97 1.57 -10.67 -12.46
N ALA A 98 2.52 -9.97 -11.83
CA ALA A 98 3.62 -10.63 -11.15
C ALA A 98 3.15 -11.57 -10.02
N GLY A 99 2.14 -11.15 -9.25
CA GLY A 99 1.48 -12.00 -8.24
C GLY A 99 0.80 -13.23 -8.84
N ARG A 100 0.08 -13.04 -9.95
CA ARG A 100 -0.57 -14.14 -10.71
C ARG A 100 0.46 -15.16 -11.21
N CYS A 101 1.56 -14.69 -11.80
CA CYS A 101 2.63 -15.58 -12.24
C CYS A 101 3.39 -16.24 -11.08
N ALA A 102 3.51 -15.57 -9.93
CA ALA A 102 4.10 -16.16 -8.74
C ALA A 102 3.23 -17.28 -8.14
N GLU A 103 1.91 -17.24 -8.34
CA GLU A 103 1.01 -18.34 -7.98
C GLU A 103 1.31 -19.60 -8.80
N GLU A 104 1.66 -19.44 -10.08
CA GLU A 104 2.03 -20.53 -10.98
C GLU A 104 3.45 -21.05 -10.70
N ASP A 105 4.45 -20.15 -10.69
CA ASP A 105 5.83 -20.45 -10.32
C ASP A 105 6.51 -19.19 -9.71
N PRO A 106 6.82 -19.18 -8.40
CA PRO A 106 7.45 -18.04 -7.75
C PRO A 106 8.89 -17.77 -8.24
N LYS A 107 9.50 -18.70 -8.99
CA LYS A 107 10.82 -18.55 -9.60
C LYS A 107 10.76 -18.11 -11.06
N MET A 108 9.56 -17.96 -11.64
CA MET A 108 9.36 -17.52 -13.01
C MET A 108 10.09 -16.19 -13.25
N LEU A 109 10.82 -16.09 -14.36
CA LEU A 109 11.44 -14.82 -14.75
C LEU A 109 10.33 -13.84 -15.19
N PRO A 110 10.43 -12.53 -14.90
CA PRO A 110 9.40 -11.57 -15.31
C PRO A 110 9.07 -11.60 -16.80
N ARG A 111 10.07 -11.80 -17.66
CA ARG A 111 9.90 -11.88 -19.13
C ARG A 111 9.17 -13.13 -19.62
N ASP A 112 9.08 -14.17 -18.78
CA ASP A 112 8.43 -15.44 -19.14
C ASP A 112 6.96 -15.46 -18.63
N CYS A 113 6.54 -14.43 -17.90
CA CYS A 113 5.20 -14.26 -17.36
C CYS A 113 4.28 -13.60 -18.39
N GLU A 114 3.23 -14.30 -18.81
CA GLU A 114 2.20 -13.73 -19.69
C GLU A 114 1.52 -12.53 -19.01
N GLY A 115 1.36 -11.41 -19.72
CA GLY A 115 0.76 -10.19 -19.18
C GLY A 115 1.76 -9.18 -18.59
N LEU A 116 3.05 -9.54 -18.49
CA LEU A 116 4.11 -8.56 -18.23
C LEU A 116 4.78 -8.14 -19.54
N ASP A 117 4.56 -6.88 -19.92
CA ASP A 117 5.21 -6.29 -21.08
C ASP A 117 6.66 -5.88 -20.75
N GLU A 118 7.59 -6.11 -21.69
CA GLU A 118 9.02 -5.77 -21.51
C GLU A 118 9.24 -4.27 -21.19
N ALA A 119 8.38 -3.42 -21.76
CA ALA A 119 8.39 -1.99 -21.48
C ALA A 119 8.05 -1.69 -20.00
N ASP A 120 7.13 -2.45 -19.40
CA ASP A 120 6.71 -2.24 -18.02
C ASP A 120 7.74 -2.74 -17.00
N ILE A 121 8.45 -3.81 -17.35
CA ILE A 121 9.49 -4.42 -16.51
C ILE A 121 10.90 -3.91 -16.81
N SER A 122 11.00 -2.78 -17.51
CA SER A 122 12.28 -2.12 -17.76
C SER A 122 12.80 -1.47 -16.46
N PRO A 123 13.99 -1.85 -15.97
CA PRO A 123 14.53 -1.25 -14.75
C PRO A 123 14.85 0.23 -14.96
N ILE A 124 14.69 1.03 -13.90
CA ILE A 124 15.21 2.40 -13.89
C ILE A 124 16.74 2.40 -13.94
N GLU A 125 17.33 3.53 -14.33
CA GLU A 125 18.79 3.67 -14.41
C GLU A 125 19.45 3.34 -13.07
N GLY A 126 20.41 2.41 -13.10
CA GLY A 126 21.13 1.95 -11.90
C GLY A 126 20.43 0.87 -11.08
N ALA A 127 19.15 0.58 -11.34
CA ALA A 127 18.47 -0.56 -10.74
C ALA A 127 18.86 -1.88 -11.42
N LYS A 128 18.81 -2.97 -10.66
CA LYS A 128 18.99 -4.33 -11.19
C LYS A 128 17.64 -4.89 -11.60
N SER A 129 17.58 -5.57 -12.74
CA SER A 129 16.43 -6.39 -13.12
C SER A 129 16.16 -7.46 -12.05
N ALA A 130 14.88 -7.72 -11.76
CA ALA A 130 14.50 -8.81 -10.88
C ALA A 130 14.87 -10.15 -11.49
N ARG A 131 15.27 -11.08 -10.63
CA ARG A 131 15.60 -12.45 -11.02
C ARG A 131 14.36 -13.35 -11.08
N ASN A 132 13.23 -12.90 -10.58
CA ASN A 132 11.94 -13.59 -10.65
C ASN A 132 10.78 -12.60 -10.39
N VAL A 133 9.55 -13.04 -10.67
CA VAL A 133 8.31 -12.26 -10.43
C VAL A 133 8.12 -11.83 -8.97
N CYS A 134 8.62 -12.61 -8.01
CA CYS A 134 8.56 -12.23 -6.59
C CYS A 134 9.48 -11.06 -6.23
N GLU A 135 10.70 -11.01 -6.76
CA GLU A 135 11.62 -9.88 -6.58
C GLU A 135 11.07 -8.61 -7.26
N LEU A 136 10.35 -8.76 -8.39
CA LEU A 136 9.64 -7.67 -9.03
C LEU A 136 8.51 -7.13 -8.14
N ALA A 137 7.61 -7.98 -7.64
CA ALA A 137 6.51 -7.58 -6.76
C ALA A 137 7.02 -7.00 -5.42
N GLN A 138 8.19 -7.45 -4.94
CA GLN A 138 8.79 -6.94 -3.72
C GLN A 138 9.34 -5.53 -3.90
N LYS A 139 9.89 -5.19 -5.08
CA LYS A 139 10.53 -3.89 -5.33
C LYS A 139 10.04 -3.26 -6.64
N PRO A 140 8.73 -2.96 -6.76
CA PRO A 140 8.17 -2.42 -7.99
C PRO A 140 8.79 -1.06 -8.37
N TRP A 141 9.25 -0.27 -7.40
CA TRP A 141 9.93 1.02 -7.64
C TRP A 141 11.27 0.92 -8.38
N ASN A 142 11.82 -0.27 -8.58
CA ASN A 142 13.01 -0.46 -9.43
C ASN A 142 12.68 -0.41 -10.93
N TYR A 143 11.42 -0.21 -11.30
CA TYR A 143 10.94 -0.25 -12.68
C TYR A 143 10.29 1.06 -13.07
N VAL A 144 10.47 1.45 -14.34
CA VAL A 144 9.95 2.71 -14.90
C VAL A 144 8.45 2.89 -14.66
N THR A 145 7.67 1.81 -14.69
CA THR A 145 6.22 1.85 -14.52
C THR A 145 5.77 2.21 -13.09
N CYS A 146 6.67 2.14 -12.10
CA CYS A 146 6.39 2.44 -10.69
C CYS A 146 7.44 3.38 -10.05
N ASP A 147 8.29 4.04 -10.83
CA ASP A 147 9.45 4.81 -10.35
C ASP A 147 9.09 6.04 -9.50
N TYR A 148 7.84 6.49 -9.58
CA TYR A 148 7.29 7.56 -8.74
C TYR A 148 7.03 7.12 -7.29
N VAL A 149 7.11 5.82 -6.99
CA VAL A 149 7.05 5.29 -5.62
C VAL A 149 8.47 5.23 -5.09
N ASN A 150 9.00 6.33 -4.55
CA ASN A 150 10.31 6.26 -3.92
C ASN A 150 10.19 5.58 -2.54
N GLU A 151 11.26 4.91 -2.09
CA GLU A 151 11.42 4.74 -0.65
C GLU A 151 11.48 6.15 -0.05
N VAL A 152 10.81 6.36 1.08
CA VAL A 152 10.95 7.61 1.83
C VAL A 152 12.41 7.65 2.24
N GLU A 153 13.27 8.31 1.46
CA GLU A 153 14.62 8.60 1.94
C GLU A 153 14.41 9.34 3.25
N GLU A 154 14.88 8.76 4.35
CA GLU A 154 14.90 9.40 5.65
C GLU A 154 15.71 10.69 5.50
N SER A 155 15.06 11.77 5.08
CA SER A 155 15.59 13.12 5.06
C SER A 155 15.63 13.62 6.50
N MET A 156 16.36 12.91 7.36
CA MET A 156 16.74 13.37 8.68
C MET A 156 18.14 13.98 8.56
N GLY A 157 18.19 15.31 8.49
CA GLY A 157 19.32 16.07 9.05
C GLY A 157 20.50 16.35 8.11
N GLY A 158 20.29 17.19 7.10
CA GLY A 158 21.36 17.79 6.29
C GLY A 158 21.43 19.32 6.41
N GLY A 159 21.01 19.91 7.53
CA GLY A 159 21.18 21.34 7.78
C GLY A 159 22.65 21.69 8.00
N LYS A 160 23.34 22.14 6.94
CA LYS A 160 24.60 22.87 7.09
C LYS A 160 24.25 24.31 7.46
N SER A 161 24.40 24.65 8.75
CA SER A 161 24.59 26.02 9.22
C SER A 161 25.96 26.55 8.81
#